data_AF-A0A0C3P821-F1
#
_entry.id   AF-A0A0C3P821-F1
#
_cell.length_a   1.000
_cell.length_b   1.000
_cell.length_c   1.000
_cell.angle_alpha   90.00
_cell.angle_beta   90.00
_cell.angle_gamma   90.00
#
_symmetry.space_group_name_H-M   'P 1'
#
loop_
_entity.id
_entity.type
_entity.pdbx_description
1 polymer ?
#
loop_
_entity_poly.entity_id
_entity_poly.type
_entity_poly.pdbx_seq_one_letter_code
_entity_poly.pdbx_strand_id
1 'polypeptide(L)' 'MTGLSSWHIGEGFQHLTDTISQYFKQMLHAFSEGPIYTTYVHLPRVNSLIPSHIASNPKIFPYFKDAIGALDGTHI' A
#
# COMPACT_ATOMS: atom_id res chain seq x y z
N MET A 1 1.14 -5.11 10.64
CA MET A 1 0.06 -5.78 11.40
C MET A 1 -0.62 -4.73 12.26
N THR A 2 -1.81 -4.28 11.89
CA THR A 2 -2.56 -3.30 12.68
C THR A 2 -2.98 -3.97 13.99
N GLY A 3 -2.57 -3.42 15.13
CA GLY A 3 -2.76 -4.00 16.47
C GLY A 3 -4.21 -3.96 16.99
N LEU A 4 -5.18 -4.35 16.16
CA LEU A 4 -6.58 -4.52 16.55
C LEU A 4 -6.85 -5.99 16.85
N SER A 5 -7.65 -6.27 17.88
CA SER A 5 -8.06 -7.65 18.17
C SER A 5 -8.94 -8.20 17.05
N SER A 6 -8.83 -9.50 16.78
CA SER A 6 -9.62 -10.24 15.78
C SER A 6 -11.13 -10.01 15.90
N TRP A 7 -11.61 -9.72 17.12
CA TRP A 7 -12.99 -9.39 17.45
C TRP A 7 -13.48 -8.10 16.80
N HIS A 8 -12.72 -7.00 16.92
CA HIS A 8 -13.10 -5.71 16.34
C HIS A 8 -13.19 -5.76 14.82
N ILE A 9 -12.33 -6.58 14.20
CA ILE A 9 -12.35 -6.78 12.74
C ILE A 9 -13.57 -7.61 12.34
N GLY A 10 -13.87 -8.70 13.07
CA GLY A 10 -15.06 -9.52 12.82
C GLY A 10 -16.37 -8.73 12.91
N GLU A 11 -16.46 -7.83 13.89
CA GLU A 11 -17.62 -6.98 14.11
C GLU A 11 -17.82 -5.95 12.99
N GLY A 12 -16.75 -5.29 12.53
CA GLY A 12 -16.83 -4.30 11.45
C GLY A 12 -17.25 -4.87 10.10
N PHE A 13 -16.92 -6.13 9.81
CA PHE A 13 -17.30 -6.82 8.57
C PHE A 13 -18.50 -7.76 8.73
N GLN A 14 -19.05 -7.89 9.95
CA GLN A 14 -20.12 -8.83 10.31
C GLN A 14 -19.83 -10.27 9.87
N HIS A 15 -18.57 -10.68 9.96
CA HIS A 15 -18.12 -11.97 9.45
C HIS A 15 -17.10 -12.62 10.37
N LEU A 16 -16.97 -13.95 10.28
CA LEU A 16 -15.98 -14.68 11.07
C LEU A 16 -14.58 -14.20 10.70
N THR A 17 -13.73 -14.00 11.71
CA THR A 17 -12.33 -13.57 11.52
C THR A 17 -11.58 -14.49 10.55
N ASP A 18 -11.90 -15.78 10.54
CA ASP A 18 -11.31 -16.77 9.63
C ASP A 18 -11.57 -16.43 8.17
N THR A 19 -12.81 -16.09 7.83
CA THR A 19 -13.14 -15.75 6.45
C THR A 19 -12.55 -14.40 6.06
N ILE A 20 -12.52 -13.42 6.97
CA ILE A 20 -11.83 -12.13 6.72
C ILE A 20 -10.35 -12.38 6.44
N SER A 21 -9.72 -13.25 7.22
CA SER A 21 -8.32 -13.64 7.03
C SER A 21 -8.10 -14.38 5.71
N GLN A 22 -9.05 -15.22 5.29
CA GLN A 22 -9.00 -15.91 4.00
C GLN A 22 -9.06 -14.92 2.84
N TYR A 23 -10.03 -13.99 2.84
CA TYR A 23 -10.13 -12.96 1.80
C TYR A 23 -8.91 -12.04 1.79
N PHE A 24 -8.39 -11.66 2.96
CA PHE A 24 -7.17 -10.88 3.05
C PHE A 24 -5.98 -11.59 2.39
N LYS A 25 -5.78 -12.89 2.66
CA LYS A 25 -4.74 -13.70 2.01
C LYS A 25 -4.94 -13.75 0.49
N GLN A 26 -6.17 -13.93 0.02
CA GLN A 26 -6.48 -13.94 -1.42
C GLN A 26 -6.18 -12.60 -2.09
N MET A 27 -6.57 -11.49 -1.46
CA MET A 27 -6.25 -10.14 -1.95
C MET A 27 -4.75 -9.92 -1.98
N LEU A 28 -4.03 -10.27 -0.91
CA LEU A 28 -2.57 -10.15 -0.85
C LEU A 28 -1.90 -10.88 -2.01
N HIS A 29 -2.29 -12.13 -2.27
CA HIS A 29 -1.78 -12.91 -3.40
C HIS A 29 -2.12 -12.25 -4.74
N ALA A 30 -3.35 -11.81 -4.94
CA ALA A 30 -3.77 -11.13 -6.17
C ALA A 30 -2.96 -9.85 -6.46
N PHE A 31 -2.61 -9.09 -5.42
CA PHE A 31 -1.82 -7.87 -5.53
C PHE A 31 -0.30 -8.12 -5.61
N SER A 32 0.20 -9.25 -5.09
CA SER A 32 1.65 -9.51 -4.98
C SER A 32 2.21 -10.38 -6.10
N GLU A 33 1.41 -11.29 -6.66
CA GLU A 33 1.89 -12.28 -7.64
C GLU A 33 1.29 -12.09 -9.04
N GLY A 34 0.30 -11.20 -9.17
CA GLY A 34 -0.46 -10.99 -10.39
C GLY A 34 0.08 -9.89 -11.31
N PRO A 35 -0.60 -9.67 -12.45
CA PRO A 35 -0.28 -8.60 -13.40
C PRO A 35 -0.32 -7.22 -12.74
N ILE A 36 -1.02 -7.07 -11.61
CA ILE A 36 -1.07 -5.82 -10.85
C ILE A 36 0.33 -5.45 -10.34
N TYR A 37 1.02 -6.37 -9.66
CA TYR A 37 2.36 -6.09 -9.15
C TYR A 37 3.30 -5.71 -10.29
N THR A 38 3.33 -6.52 -11.34
CA THR A 38 4.24 -6.32 -12.48
C THR A 38 3.89 -5.12 -13.34
N THR A 39 2.70 -4.53 -13.22
CA THR A 39 2.28 -3.35 -14.01
C THR A 39 2.50 -2.05 -13.24
N TYR A 40 2.33 -2.07 -11.93
CA TYR A 40 2.31 -0.85 -11.12
C TYR A 40 3.51 -0.72 -10.16
N VAL A 41 4.17 -1.82 -9.81
CA VAL A 41 5.32 -1.81 -8.90
C VAL A 41 6.60 -1.91 -9.71
N HIS A 42 7.19 -0.74 -9.98
CA HIS A 42 8.46 -0.61 -10.68
C HIS A 42 9.39 0.31 -9.93
N LEU A 43 10.70 0.01 -10.02
CA LEU A 43 11.70 0.90 -9.49
C LEU A 43 11.69 2.21 -10.31
N PRO A 44 11.56 3.38 -9.66
CA PRO A 44 11.70 4.64 -10.36
C PRO A 44 13.11 4.77 -10.94
N ARG A 45 13.21 5.39 -12.11
CA ARG A 45 14.50 5.76 -12.70
C ARG A 45 15.07 6.93 -11.91
N VAL A 46 16.40 7.08 -11.89
CA VAL A 46 17.09 8.19 -11.19
C VAL A 46 16.52 9.58 -11.54
N ASN A 47 15.97 9.73 -12.76
CA ASN A 47 15.39 10.97 -13.25
C ASN A 47 13.84 10.97 -13.27
N SER A 48 13.18 10.04 -12.57
CA SER A 48 11.73 10.01 -12.53
C SER A 48 11.21 11.25 -11.80
N LEU A 49 10.48 12.09 -12.52
CA LEU A 49 9.87 13.28 -11.95
C LEU A 49 8.68 12.90 -11.06
N ILE A 50 8.52 13.63 -9.96
CA ILE A 50 7.33 13.55 -9.12
C ILE A 50 6.11 13.89 -10.00
N PRO A 51 5.04 13.06 -9.99
CA PRO A 51 3.83 13.33 -10.76
C PRO A 51 3.31 14.74 -10.51
N SER A 52 2.88 15.43 -11.58
CA SER A 52 2.47 16.85 -11.51
C SER A 52 1.35 17.11 -10.50
N HIS A 53 0.45 16.14 -10.28
CA HIS A 53 -0.60 16.25 -9.26
C HIS A 53 -0.04 16.36 -7.83
N ILE A 54 1.06 15.66 -7.54
CA ILE A 54 1.74 15.72 -6.24
C ILE A 54 2.60 16.99 -6.18
N ALA A 55 3.36 17.29 -7.24
CA ALA A 55 4.24 18.45 -7.31
C ALA A 55 3.49 19.79 -7.23
N SER A 56 2.29 19.87 -7.79
CA SER A 56 1.46 21.08 -7.78
C SER A 56 0.69 21.31 -6.48
N ASN A 57 0.62 20.30 -5.60
CA ASN A 57 -0.12 20.41 -4.35
C ASN A 57 0.84 20.78 -3.20
N PRO A 58 0.84 22.03 -2.70
CA PRO A 58 1.76 22.47 -1.66
C PRO A 58 1.56 21.77 -0.31
N LYS A 59 0.38 21.15 -0.08
CA LYS A 59 0.14 20.36 1.13
C LYS A 59 0.76 18.97 1.04
N ILE A 60 0.86 18.39 -0.15
CA ILE A 60 1.32 17.00 -0.35
C ILE A 60 2.80 16.97 -0.72
N PHE A 61 3.25 17.90 -1.56
CA PHE A 61 4.61 17.96 -2.06
C PHE A 61 5.71 17.84 -0.97
N PRO A 62 5.61 18.49 0.21
CA PRO A 62 6.65 18.38 1.24
C PRO A 62 6.94 16.96 1.71
N TYR A 63 5.97 16.04 1.62
CA TYR A 63 6.13 14.64 2.03
C TYR A 63 6.80 13.78 0.97
N PHE A 64 6.82 14.22 -0.30
CA PHE A 64 7.27 13.42 -1.44
C PHE A 64 8.42 14.06 -2.24
N LYS A 65 8.82 15.29 -1.91
CA LYS A 65 9.88 16.04 -2.63
C LYS A 65 11.22 15.30 -2.75
N ASP A 66 11.53 14.43 -1.79
CA ASP A 66 12.76 13.64 -1.73
C ASP A 66 12.48 12.12 -1.84
N ALA A 67 11.24 11.73 -2.17
CA ALA A 67 10.85 10.33 -2.27
C ALA A 67 11.31 9.73 -3.61
N ILE A 68 12.34 8.89 -3.57
CA ILE A 68 12.87 8.17 -4.75
C ILE A 68 12.11 6.83 -4.92
N GLY A 69 10.84 6.77 -4.51
CA GLY A 69 10.00 5.56 -4.52
C GLY A 69 9.82 4.92 -3.14
N ALA A 70 8.81 4.06 -3.02
CA ALA A 70 8.47 3.31 -1.81
C ALA A 70 9.48 2.19 -1.49
N LEU A 71 10.77 2.40 -1.77
CA LEU A 71 11.83 1.43 -1.53
C LEU A 71 12.50 1.61 -0.17
N ASP A 72 12.39 2.79 0.45
CA ASP A 72 12.91 2.98 1.80
C ASP A 72 11.91 2.42 2.82
N GLY A 73 11.89 1.10 2.95
CA GLY A 73 11.22 0.35 4.02
C GLY A 73 11.86 0.59 5.40
N THR A 74 12.12 1.84 5.74
CA THR A 74 12.63 2.29 7.05
C THR A 74 11.48 3.07 7.69
N HIS A 75 10.53 2.47 8.40
CA HIS A 75 10.67 1.68 9.62
C HIS A 75 9.45 0.76 9.78
N ILE A 76 9.65 -0.47 10.27
CA ILE A 76 8.63 -1.26 10.98
C ILE A 76 8.46 -0.74 12.41
#